data_AF-A0A820NY97-F1
#
_entry.id   AF-A0A820NY97-F1
#
_cell.length_a   1.000
_cell.length_b   1.000
_cell.length_c   1.000
_cell.angle_alpha   90.00
_cell.angle_beta   90.00
_cell.angle_gamma   90.00
#
_symmetry.space_group_name_H-M   'P 1'
#
loop_
_entity.id
_entity.type
_entity.pdbx_description
1 polymer ?
#
loop_
_entity_poly.entity_id
_entity_poly.type
_entity_poly.pdbx_seq_one_letter_code
_entity_poly.pdbx_strand_id
1 'polypeptide(L)'
;LHTITIGCSSTYDNVPYYENLIDKDRERVNKLFANEASNVKLGSVEWLDIKRHLIEYRTPCLVLIDANKTECCTCKKTTFDRILDALVPTISSSYQGHYIVVIGYIENETNEFIRYVDPAKKDGFCTTTKENFDLARKAFGTDEDVIFCYEKDKI
;
A
#
# COMPACT_ATOMS: atom_id res chain seq x y z
N LEU A 1 6.83 -10.82 -3.29
CA LEU A 1 6.91 -9.48 -2.68
C LEU A 1 7.95 -8.67 -3.42
N HIS A 2 7.61 -7.46 -3.85
CA HIS A 2 8.59 -6.42 -4.18
C HIS A 2 8.60 -5.39 -3.06
N THR A 3 9.79 -4.89 -2.74
CA THR A 3 10.01 -3.93 -1.66
C THR A 3 11.32 -3.18 -1.91
N ILE A 4 11.48 -1.97 -1.36
CA ILE A 4 12.76 -1.24 -1.37
C ILE A 4 13.62 -1.52 -0.13
N THR A 5 13.08 -2.24 0.86
CA THR A 5 13.76 -2.55 2.13
C THR A 5 13.72 -4.05 2.40
N ILE A 6 14.87 -4.69 2.62
CA ILE A 6 14.90 -6.07 3.13
C ILE A 6 14.86 -6.04 4.66
N GLY A 7 13.90 -6.75 5.24
CA GLY A 7 13.78 -6.85 6.68
C GLY A 7 13.15 -5.61 7.32
N CYS A 8 13.47 -5.36 8.58
CA CYS A 8 13.02 -4.16 9.28
C CYS A 8 14.03 -3.02 9.05
N SER A 9 13.60 -1.89 8.47
CA SER A 9 14.48 -0.73 8.27
C SER A 9 14.97 -0.17 9.62
N SER A 10 16.25 0.19 9.67
CA SER A 10 16.83 0.92 10.81
C SER A 10 16.32 2.36 10.94
N THR A 11 15.63 2.88 9.91
CA THR A 11 14.98 4.20 9.99
C THR A 11 13.87 4.26 11.03
N TYR A 12 13.39 3.11 11.51
CA TYR A 12 12.33 3.02 12.52
C TYR A 12 12.86 2.92 13.96
N ASP A 13 14.18 2.88 14.16
CA ASP A 13 14.80 2.70 15.49
C ASP A 13 14.45 3.82 16.47
N ASN A 14 14.12 5.01 15.96
CA ASN A 14 13.79 6.20 16.77
C ASN A 14 12.30 6.58 16.71
N VAL A 15 11.42 5.68 16.23
CA VAL A 15 9.99 5.96 16.15
C VAL A 15 9.32 5.47 17.45
N PRO A 16 8.64 6.34 18.22
CA PRO A 16 8.09 6.01 19.55
C PRO A 16 7.17 4.79 19.58
N TYR A 17 6.46 4.54 18.47
CA TYR A 17 5.59 3.38 18.29
C TYR A 17 6.33 2.04 18.47
N TYR A 18 7.63 1.99 18.17
CA TYR A 18 8.41 0.76 18.10
C TYR A 18 9.38 0.53 19.28
N GLU A 19 9.56 1.51 20.17
CA GLU A 19 10.61 1.52 21.21
C GLU A 19 10.70 0.26 22.09
N ASN A 20 9.60 -0.45 22.31
CA ASN A 20 9.56 -1.63 23.20
C ASN A 20 9.38 -2.98 22.50
N LEU A 21 9.20 -3.00 21.17
CA LEU A 21 8.88 -4.23 20.40
C LEU A 21 9.78 -4.43 19.17
N ILE A 22 10.56 -3.42 18.78
CA ILE A 22 11.30 -3.41 17.52
C ILE A 22 12.27 -4.58 17.39
N ASP A 23 12.92 -5.01 18.46
CA ASP A 23 13.92 -6.08 18.40
C ASP A 23 13.31 -7.44 18.08
N LYS A 24 12.18 -7.77 18.73
CA LYS A 24 11.45 -9.02 18.47
C LYS A 24 10.82 -9.02 17.10
N ASP A 25 10.25 -7.88 16.69
CA ASP A 25 9.67 -7.75 15.35
C ASP A 25 10.75 -7.79 14.27
N ARG A 26 11.91 -7.20 14.51
CA ARG A 26 13.06 -7.26 13.60
C ARG A 26 13.54 -8.69 13.40
N GLU A 27 13.73 -9.46 14.46
CA GLU A 27 14.14 -10.86 14.35
C GLU A 27 13.11 -11.67 13.56
N ARG A 28 11.83 -11.54 13.90
CA ARG A 28 10.73 -12.24 13.22
C ARG A 28 10.66 -11.88 11.74
N VAL A 29 10.69 -10.59 11.41
CA VAL A 29 10.59 -10.09 10.02
C VAL A 29 11.81 -10.55 9.22
N ASN A 30 13.02 -10.37 9.75
CA ASN A 30 14.24 -10.80 9.06
C ASN A 30 14.23 -12.31 8.77
N LYS A 31 13.74 -13.13 9.70
CA LYS A 31 13.57 -14.57 9.49
C LYS A 31 12.58 -14.88 8.38
N LEU A 32 11.47 -14.15 8.28
CA LEU A 32 10.50 -14.33 7.18
C LEU A 32 11.13 -13.97 5.83
N PHE A 33 11.86 -12.86 5.73
CA PHE A 33 12.59 -12.48 4.52
C PHE A 33 13.64 -13.53 4.12
N ALA A 34 14.37 -14.09 5.09
CA ALA A 34 15.35 -15.13 4.84
C ALA A 34 14.70 -16.42 4.30
N ASN A 35 13.56 -16.81 4.88
CA ASN A 35 12.82 -18.00 4.44
C ASN A 35 12.19 -17.84 3.05
N GLU A 36 11.79 -16.61 2.70
CA GLU A 36 11.11 -16.29 1.44
C GLU A 36 12.03 -15.59 0.44
N ALA A 37 13.36 -15.72 0.58
CA ALA A 37 14.33 -14.97 -0.20
C ALA A 37 14.16 -15.14 -1.72
N SER A 38 13.69 -16.30 -2.19
CA SER A 38 13.39 -16.54 -3.61
C SER A 38 12.12 -15.83 -4.11
N ASN A 39 11.20 -15.48 -3.21
CA ASN A 39 9.92 -14.84 -3.49
C ASN A 39 9.94 -13.32 -3.21
N VAL A 40 11.05 -12.82 -2.68
CA VAL A 40 11.29 -11.39 -2.43
C VAL A 40 12.19 -10.82 -3.53
N LYS A 41 11.80 -9.66 -4.06
CA LYS A 41 12.56 -8.92 -5.07
C LYS A 41 12.79 -7.50 -4.55
N LEU A 42 14.06 -7.11 -4.47
CA LEU A 42 14.46 -5.78 -4.02
C LEU A 42 14.38 -4.79 -5.19
N GLY A 43 13.64 -3.70 -5.02
CA GLY A 43 13.52 -2.63 -6.00
C GLY A 43 12.16 -1.93 -5.94
N SER A 44 12.14 -0.68 -6.41
CA SER A 44 10.89 0.08 -6.59
C SER A 44 10.07 -0.54 -7.74
N VAL A 45 8.75 -0.53 -7.57
CA VAL A 45 7.80 -0.97 -8.59
C VAL A 45 7.10 0.26 -9.14
N GLU A 46 7.05 0.40 -10.46
CA GLU A 46 6.29 1.47 -11.10
C GLU A 46 4.83 1.05 -11.33
N TRP A 47 3.94 2.03 -11.43
CA TRP A 47 2.53 1.75 -11.75
C TRP A 47 2.40 0.91 -13.04
N LEU A 48 3.27 1.13 -14.02
CA LEU A 48 3.29 0.36 -15.27
C LEU A 48 3.52 -1.14 -15.05
N ASP A 49 4.30 -1.52 -14.04
CA ASP A 49 4.54 -2.92 -13.70
C ASP A 49 3.30 -3.55 -13.07
N ILE A 50 2.62 -2.80 -12.21
CA ILE A 50 1.34 -3.22 -11.61
C ILE A 50 0.27 -3.38 -12.70
N LYS A 51 0.16 -2.38 -13.57
CA LYS A 51 -0.76 -2.40 -14.71
C LYS A 51 -0.51 -3.59 -15.62
N ARG A 52 0.76 -3.85 -15.97
CA ARG A 52 1.15 -5.00 -16.78
C ARG A 52 0.75 -6.32 -16.11
N HIS A 53 0.96 -6.46 -14.80
CA HIS A 53 0.53 -7.64 -14.06
C HIS A 53 -0.99 -7.86 -14.14
N LEU A 54 -1.78 -6.81 -13.91
CA LEU A 54 -3.24 -6.86 -13.99
C LEU A 54 -3.73 -7.28 -15.40
N ILE A 55 -3.04 -6.86 -16.46
CA ILE A 55 -3.38 -7.20 -17.84
C ILE A 55 -2.98 -8.65 -18.17
N GLU A 56 -1.73 -9.02 -17.90
CA GLU A 56 -1.15 -10.30 -18.31
C GLU A 56 -1.68 -11.46 -17.49
N TYR A 57 -1.72 -11.32 -16.16
CA TYR A 57 -2.07 -12.42 -15.26
C TYR A 57 -3.53 -12.39 -14.83
N ARG A 58 -4.21 -11.24 -14.94
CA ARG A 58 -5.61 -11.02 -14.51
C ARG A 58 -5.85 -11.39 -13.04
N THR A 59 -4.83 -11.20 -12.21
CA THR A 59 -4.82 -11.46 -10.78
C THR A 59 -4.59 -10.16 -10.00
N PRO A 60 -5.10 -10.03 -8.76
CA PRO A 60 -4.98 -8.81 -7.98
C PRO A 60 -3.56 -8.61 -7.43
N CYS A 61 -3.26 -7.38 -6.99
CA CYS A 61 -2.07 -7.07 -6.21
C CYS A 61 -2.45 -6.60 -4.80
N LEU A 62 -1.77 -7.09 -3.76
CA LEU A 62 -1.82 -6.44 -2.45
C LEU A 62 -0.78 -5.33 -2.42
N VAL A 63 -1.18 -4.12 -2.06
CA VAL A 63 -0.31 -2.94 -2.03
C VAL A 63 -0.41 -2.28 -0.68
N LEU A 64 0.74 -2.05 -0.04
CA LEU A 64 0.81 -1.28 1.19
C LEU A 64 0.77 0.21 0.86
N ILE A 65 -0.11 0.94 1.54
CA ILE A 65 -0.26 2.38 1.41
C ILE A 65 -0.17 3.07 2.76
N ASP A 66 0.15 4.35 2.75
CA ASP A 66 -0.19 5.25 3.84
C ASP A 66 -1.66 5.68 3.72
N ALA A 67 -2.51 5.19 4.61
CA ALA A 67 -3.95 5.46 4.62
C ALA A 67 -4.25 6.95 4.77
N ASN A 68 -3.39 7.71 5.46
CA ASN A 68 -3.57 9.15 5.65
C ASN A 68 -3.32 9.96 4.38
N LYS A 69 -2.66 9.37 3.37
CA LYS A 69 -2.38 10.01 2.07
C LYS A 69 -3.29 9.51 0.95
N THR A 70 -4.18 8.56 1.25
CA THR A 70 -5.04 7.95 0.25
C THR A 70 -6.38 8.67 0.17
N GLU A 71 -6.69 9.16 -1.03
CA GLU A 71 -7.93 9.84 -1.36
C GLU A 71 -8.76 8.97 -2.31
N CYS A 72 -9.97 8.64 -1.89
CA CYS A 72 -10.91 7.88 -2.69
C CYS A 72 -11.84 8.83 -3.46
N CYS A 73 -11.87 8.74 -4.79
CA CYS A 73 -12.71 9.57 -5.66
C CYS A 73 -14.21 9.22 -5.58
N THR A 74 -14.55 7.97 -5.24
CA THR A 74 -15.94 7.47 -5.20
C THR A 74 -16.54 7.42 -3.81
N CYS A 75 -15.71 7.42 -2.77
CA CYS A 75 -16.15 7.30 -1.39
C CYS A 75 -16.70 8.66 -0.94
N LYS A 76 -17.98 8.70 -0.56
CA LYS A 76 -18.57 9.92 0.02
C LYS A 76 -18.04 10.11 1.44
N LYS A 77 -17.20 11.12 1.65
CA LYS A 77 -16.96 11.66 3.01
C LYS A 77 -18.26 12.31 3.49
N THR A 78 -18.70 11.97 4.70
CA THR A 78 -19.84 12.66 5.31
C THR A 78 -19.45 14.11 5.64
N THR A 79 -20.44 14.99 5.82
CA THR A 79 -20.19 16.37 6.27
C THR A 79 -19.45 16.38 7.61
N PHE A 80 -19.74 15.41 8.48
CA PHE A 80 -19.06 15.24 9.76
C PHE A 80 -17.58 14.89 9.58
N ASP A 81 -17.24 13.96 8.69
CA ASP A 81 -15.84 13.58 8.42
C ASP A 81 -15.04 14.79 7.91
N ARG A 82 -15.63 15.61 7.03
CA ARG A 82 -14.99 16.83 6.51
C ARG A 82 -14.76 17.88 7.59
N ILE A 83 -15.73 18.03 8.51
CA ILE A 83 -15.61 18.96 9.64
C ILE A 83 -14.57 18.45 10.63
N LEU A 84 -14.53 17.16 10.90
CA LEU A 84 -13.54 16.55 11.78
C LEU A 84 -12.12 16.70 11.22
N ASP A 85 -11.93 16.43 9.92
CA ASP A 85 -10.66 16.65 9.21
C ASP A 85 -10.19 18.12 9.30
N ALA A 86 -11.13 19.08 9.36
CA ALA A 86 -10.84 20.51 9.43
C ALA A 86 -10.62 21.03 10.87
N LEU A 87 -11.28 20.44 11.86
CA LEU A 87 -11.22 20.86 13.28
C LEU A 87 -10.14 20.14 14.08
N VAL A 88 -9.76 18.94 13.67
CA VAL A 88 -8.63 18.20 14.23
C VAL A 88 -7.46 18.39 13.28
N PRO A 89 -6.65 19.46 13.41
CA PRO A 89 -5.39 19.52 12.69
C PRO A 89 -4.65 18.24 13.06
N THR A 90 -4.34 17.43 12.05
CA THR A 90 -3.70 16.13 12.24
C THR A 90 -2.48 16.32 13.13
N ILE A 91 -2.62 15.96 14.42
CA ILE A 91 -1.55 15.97 15.40
C ILE A 91 -0.52 14.98 14.85
N SER A 92 0.47 15.50 14.11
CA SER A 92 1.41 14.77 13.25
C SER A 92 0.78 13.50 12.67
N SER A 93 0.19 13.54 11.48
CA SER A 93 -0.32 12.32 10.83
C SER A 93 0.86 11.36 10.59
N SER A 94 1.18 10.59 11.63
CA SER A 94 2.14 9.53 11.60
C SER A 94 1.66 8.55 10.52
N TYR A 95 2.63 7.90 9.90
CA TYR A 95 2.37 6.87 8.92
C TYR A 95 1.31 5.88 9.46
N GLN A 96 0.23 5.67 8.69
CA GLN A 96 -0.79 4.67 9.00
C GLN A 96 -0.79 3.62 7.88
N GLY A 97 -0.04 2.54 8.08
CA GLY A 97 0.03 1.44 7.13
C GLY A 97 -1.32 0.75 6.96
N HIS A 98 -1.70 0.51 5.71
CA HIS A 98 -2.90 -0.24 5.35
C HIS A 98 -2.71 -0.99 4.03
N TYR A 99 -3.03 -2.27 3.98
CA TYR A 99 -3.01 -3.04 2.74
C TYR A 99 -4.34 -2.89 2.01
N ILE A 100 -4.27 -2.53 0.73
CA ILE A 100 -5.41 -2.53 -0.20
C ILE A 100 -5.22 -3.59 -1.29
N VAL A 101 -6.33 -4.04 -1.87
CA VAL A 101 -6.32 -5.02 -2.97
C VAL A 101 -6.56 -4.28 -4.28
N VAL A 102 -5.52 -4.05 -5.07
CA VAL A 102 -5.64 -3.48 -6.41
C VAL A 102 -6.17 -4.55 -7.36
N ILE A 103 -7.33 -4.27 -7.96
CA ILE A 103 -8.08 -5.24 -8.80
C ILE A 103 -8.20 -4.81 -10.26
N GLY A 104 -7.80 -3.58 -10.59
CA GLY A 104 -7.91 -3.07 -11.96
C GLY A 104 -7.67 -1.57 -12.03
N TYR A 105 -7.97 -1.02 -13.21
CA TYR A 105 -7.87 0.40 -13.48
C TYR A 105 -8.95 0.82 -14.49
N ILE A 106 -9.19 2.13 -14.58
CA ILE A 106 -10.01 2.79 -15.61
C ILE A 106 -9.12 3.85 -16.24
N GLU A 107 -8.97 3.84 -17.55
CA GLU A 107 -8.26 4.88 -18.28
C GLU A 107 -9.21 5.59 -19.25
N ASN A 108 -9.04 6.90 -19.36
CA ASN A 108 -9.59 7.71 -20.44
C ASN A 108 -8.46 8.51 -21.09
N GLU A 109 -8.76 9.34 -22.09
CA GLU A 109 -7.74 10.08 -22.86
C GLU A 109 -6.79 10.94 -22.01
N THR A 110 -7.21 11.35 -20.81
CA THR A 110 -6.46 12.32 -19.98
C THR A 110 -6.16 11.84 -18.56
N ASN A 111 -6.84 10.80 -18.08
CA ASN A 111 -6.78 10.38 -16.69
C ASN A 111 -6.75 8.86 -16.56
N GLU A 112 -6.06 8.41 -15.51
CA GLU A 112 -6.01 7.01 -15.11
C GLU A 112 -6.41 6.89 -13.64
N PHE A 113 -7.35 5.99 -13.37
CA PHE A 113 -7.90 5.73 -12.05
C PHE A 113 -7.65 4.27 -11.66
N ILE A 114 -7.17 4.04 -10.44
CA ILE A 114 -6.93 2.71 -9.91
C ILE A 114 -8.20 2.24 -9.22
N ARG A 115 -8.67 1.03 -9.54
CA ARG A 115 -9.73 0.34 -8.79
C ARG A 115 -9.11 -0.59 -7.76
N TYR A 116 -9.57 -0.46 -6.51
CA TYR A 116 -9.11 -1.30 -5.42
C TYR A 116 -10.25 -1.67 -4.47
N VAL A 117 -10.09 -2.77 -3.75
CA VAL A 117 -10.91 -3.13 -2.60
C VAL A 117 -10.16 -2.70 -1.35
N ASP A 118 -10.88 -2.04 -0.45
CA ASP A 118 -10.38 -1.62 0.85
C ASP A 118 -10.96 -2.55 1.91
N PRO A 119 -10.15 -3.44 2.53
CA PRO A 119 -10.64 -4.38 3.54
C PRO A 119 -11.27 -3.72 4.77
N ALA A 120 -10.97 -2.45 5.04
CA ALA A 120 -11.55 -1.70 6.15
C ALA A 120 -12.95 -1.13 5.82
N LYS A 121 -13.37 -1.17 4.54
CA LYS A 121 -14.68 -0.70 4.10
C LYS A 121 -15.62 -1.87 3.84
N LYS A 122 -16.91 -1.64 4.10
CA LYS A 122 -17.98 -2.58 3.70
C LYS A 122 -18.13 -2.59 2.17
N ASP A 123 -18.66 -3.69 1.66
CA ASP A 123 -18.94 -4.03 0.25
C ASP A 123 -18.76 -2.90 -0.78
N GLY A 124 -17.88 -3.15 -1.75
CA GLY A 124 -17.69 -2.26 -2.91
C GLY A 124 -16.23 -2.15 -3.32
N PHE A 125 -16.01 -1.41 -4.41
CA PHE A 125 -14.67 -1.02 -4.87
C PHE A 125 -14.51 0.50 -4.71
N CYS A 126 -13.32 0.88 -4.28
CA CYS A 126 -12.87 2.27 -4.23
C CYS A 126 -12.14 2.61 -5.54
N THR A 127 -12.04 3.90 -5.82
CA THR A 127 -11.20 4.42 -6.90
C THR A 127 -10.33 5.55 -6.40
N THR A 128 -9.10 5.67 -6.91
CA THR A 128 -8.22 6.81 -6.68
C THR A 128 -7.52 7.20 -7.99
N THR A 129 -6.96 8.41 -8.08
CA THR A 129 -6.12 8.78 -9.23
C THR A 129 -4.78 8.06 -9.16
N LYS A 130 -4.11 7.90 -10.30
CA LYS A 130 -2.74 7.37 -10.35
C LYS A 130 -1.78 8.16 -9.46
N GLU A 131 -1.87 9.48 -9.49
CA GLU A 131 -0.97 10.36 -8.74
C GLU A 131 -1.14 10.17 -7.23
N ASN A 132 -2.39 10.08 -6.74
CA ASN A 132 -2.65 9.85 -5.32
C ASN A 132 -2.28 8.42 -4.89
N PHE A 133 -2.52 7.43 -5.76
CA PHE A 133 -2.09 6.06 -5.51
C PHE A 133 -0.56 5.94 -5.37
N ASP A 134 0.20 6.54 -6.30
CA ASP A 134 1.66 6.55 -6.24
C ASP A 134 2.16 7.32 -5.01
N LEU A 135 1.55 8.48 -4.70
CA LEU A 135 1.86 9.26 -3.49
C LEU A 135 1.68 8.43 -2.21
N ALA A 136 0.59 7.66 -2.12
CA ALA A 136 0.25 6.90 -0.94
C ALA A 136 1.11 5.63 -0.79
N ARG A 137 1.36 4.89 -1.89
CA ARG A 137 2.13 3.63 -1.84
C ARG A 137 3.64 3.84 -1.75
N LYS A 138 4.15 4.97 -2.25
CA LYS A 138 5.58 5.36 -2.16
C LYS A 138 5.87 6.27 -0.96
N ALA A 139 4.90 6.42 -0.06
CA ALA A 139 5.07 7.19 1.16
C ALA A 139 6.10 6.54 2.10
N PHE A 140 6.85 7.37 2.84
CA PHE A 140 7.67 6.88 3.95
C PHE A 140 6.83 5.98 4.89
N GLY A 141 7.37 4.82 5.25
CA GLY A 141 6.67 3.83 6.07
C GLY A 141 6.16 2.61 5.31
N THR A 142 5.93 2.71 3.98
CA THR A 142 5.35 1.60 3.20
C THR A 142 6.38 0.63 2.65
N ASP A 143 7.66 1.02 2.63
CA ASP A 143 8.75 0.28 1.97
C ASP A 143 8.44 -0.09 0.50
N GLU A 144 7.49 0.62 -0.11
CA GLU A 144 6.92 0.32 -1.44
C GLU A 144 6.45 -1.13 -1.62
N ASP A 145 5.97 -1.76 -0.54
CA ASP A 145 5.59 -3.16 -0.54
C ASP A 145 4.44 -3.45 -1.51
N VAL A 146 4.73 -4.30 -2.49
CA VAL A 146 3.76 -4.82 -3.48
C VAL A 146 3.85 -6.34 -3.56
N ILE A 147 2.75 -7.03 -3.30
CA ILE A 147 2.63 -8.48 -3.48
C ILE A 147 1.78 -8.73 -4.72
N PHE A 148 2.45 -9.17 -5.78
CA PHE A 148 1.81 -9.72 -6.97
C PHE A 148 1.27 -11.11 -6.66
N CYS A 149 -0.04 -11.30 -6.83
CA CYS A 149 -0.67 -12.60 -6.66
C CYS A 149 -0.66 -13.35 -7.99
N TYR A 150 -0.39 -14.64 -7.96
CA TYR A 150 -0.40 -15.49 -9.14
C TYR A 150 -1.28 -16.72 -8.86
N GLU A 151 -1.94 -17.23 -9.90
CA GLU A 151 -2.60 -18.54 -9.79
C GLU A 151 -1.53 -19.63 -9.62
N LYS A 152 -1.80 -20.63 -8.78
CA LYS A 152 -0.86 -21.72 -8.46
C LYS A 152 -0.36 -22.48 -9.69
N ASP A 153 -1.10 -22.47 -10.79
CA ASP A 153 -0.81 -23.27 -12.00
C ASP A 153 -0.20 -22.45 -13.14
N LYS A 154 0.14 -21.16 -12.92
CA LYS A 154 0.64 -20.23 -13.96
C LYS A 154 2.04 -19.69 -13.70
N ILE A 155 2.81 -20.29 -12.79
CA ILE A 155 4.20 -19.90 -12.46
C ILE A 155 5.16 -21.04 -12.84
#